data_AF-A0A356TT64-F1
#
_entry.id   AF-A0A356TT64-F1
#
_cell.length_a   1.000
_cell.length_b   1.000
_cell.length_c   1.000
_cell.angle_alpha   90.00
_cell.angle_beta   90.00
_cell.angle_gamma   90.00
#
_symmetry.space_group_name_H-M   'P 1'
#
loop_
_entity.id
_entity.type
_entity.pdbx_description
1 polymer ?
#
loop_
_entity_poly.entity_id
_entity_poly.type
_entity_poly.pdbx_seq_one_letter_code
_entity_poly.pdbx_strand_id
1 'polypeptide(L)'
;NGSYYGIPPVFHHSSGTDYSSTTIFPLLSHYSEDPDHFRLTLGGLFWWWRDHADETIVTPLYQRFRGATEMDAVAPFFFWIRDPRTDSSTLAVPPLVFHWEDPTQANTIVFPFFARFEERGRQETWITPVVARHVNRELGDETTWVLPTIQISQWHDGDAVNIHPIWYYESVPSHQHSVLAPFWWDFESFEGDRNRYTVLFPFFWRFREGNTTSTLVLNVYHRERTRTDGSSEWEFHVFPFFSYGEYSTGGHWWKIFYGLAGYERRGPYGITTLAYIPFQTDGPTLQPDNRD
;
A
#
# COMPACT_ATOMS: atom_id res chain seq x y z
N ASN A 1 39.57 -59.11 17.67
CA ASN A 1 40.17 -58.95 19.02
C ASN A 1 40.18 -57.49 19.37
N GLY A 2 39.41 -57.08 20.36
CA GLY A 2 39.50 -55.73 20.92
C GLY A 2 40.38 -55.72 22.17
N SER A 3 41.03 -54.59 22.45
CA SER A 3 41.78 -54.36 23.69
C SER A 3 41.13 -53.20 24.46
N TYR A 4 41.02 -53.35 25.78
CA TYR A 4 40.47 -52.33 26.66
C TYR A 4 41.34 -52.21 27.91
N TYR A 5 41.73 -50.99 28.28
CA TYR A 5 42.48 -50.73 29.50
C TYR A 5 42.19 -49.33 30.07
N GLY A 6 42.17 -49.20 31.40
CA GLY A 6 42.02 -47.92 32.09
C GLY A 6 41.19 -47.98 33.38
N ILE A 7 40.98 -46.82 33.98
CA ILE A 7 40.19 -46.56 35.19
C ILE A 7 39.04 -45.60 34.83
N PRO A 8 37.84 -46.10 34.48
CA PRO A 8 36.67 -45.26 34.26
C PRO A 8 36.24 -44.50 35.52
N PRO A 9 35.71 -43.26 35.39
CA PRO A 9 35.58 -42.47 34.17
C PRO A 9 36.84 -41.65 33.81
N VAL A 10 37.88 -41.69 34.65
CA VAL A 10 39.05 -40.79 34.58
C VAL A 10 39.87 -41.01 33.32
N PHE A 11 40.24 -42.25 33.03
CA PHE A 11 41.04 -42.60 31.87
C PHE A 11 40.61 -43.96 31.35
N HIS A 12 40.29 -44.08 30.08
CA HIS A 12 40.12 -45.39 29.44
C HIS A 12 40.48 -45.33 27.97
N HIS A 13 41.05 -46.42 27.49
CA HIS A 13 41.36 -46.66 26.09
C HIS A 13 40.71 -47.96 25.65
N SER A 14 40.06 -47.93 24.49
CA SER A 14 39.47 -49.07 23.82
C SER A 14 39.90 -49.08 22.37
N SER A 15 40.32 -50.23 21.84
CA SER A 15 40.62 -50.39 20.42
C SER A 15 40.06 -51.72 19.91
N GLY A 16 39.56 -51.70 18.68
CA GLY A 16 39.08 -52.86 17.94
C GLY A 16 39.76 -52.96 16.59
N THR A 17 39.26 -53.86 15.74
CA THR A 17 39.75 -54.01 14.36
C THR A 17 39.54 -52.73 13.54
N ASP A 18 38.41 -52.05 13.78
CA ASP A 18 37.93 -50.94 12.96
C ASP A 18 37.65 -49.69 13.80
N TYR A 19 38.20 -49.60 15.03
CA TYR A 19 38.03 -48.41 15.86
C TYR A 19 39.12 -48.22 16.91
N SER A 20 39.32 -46.98 17.33
CA SER A 20 40.11 -46.57 18.48
C SER A 20 39.40 -45.46 19.26
N SER A 21 39.36 -45.59 20.58
CA SER A 21 38.72 -44.65 21.49
C SER A 21 39.63 -44.39 22.69
N THR A 22 39.85 -43.13 23.03
CA THR A 22 40.63 -42.70 24.20
C THR A 22 39.91 -41.56 24.90
N THR A 23 39.66 -41.72 26.20
CA THR A 23 39.07 -40.67 27.03
C THR A 23 39.95 -40.40 28.23
N ILE A 24 40.27 -39.14 28.47
CA ILE A 24 40.87 -38.59 29.70
C ILE A 24 39.90 -37.54 30.23
N PHE A 25 39.00 -37.91 31.14
CA PHE A 25 37.97 -36.99 31.61
C PHE A 25 38.56 -35.91 32.55
N PRO A 26 38.15 -34.63 32.43
CA PRO A 26 37.25 -34.03 31.41
C PRO A 26 38.01 -33.45 30.20
N LEU A 27 39.31 -33.69 30.09
CA LEU A 27 40.23 -32.97 29.22
C LEU A 27 40.21 -33.43 27.76
N LEU A 28 39.99 -34.70 27.50
CA LEU A 28 40.09 -35.28 26.16
C LEU A 28 39.07 -36.40 26.00
N SER A 29 38.35 -36.40 24.88
CA SER A 29 37.71 -37.62 24.36
C SER A 29 37.94 -37.70 22.86
N HIS A 30 38.53 -38.78 22.41
CA HIS A 30 38.86 -39.08 21.03
C HIS A 30 38.24 -40.44 20.65
N TYR A 31 37.56 -40.49 19.52
CA TYR A 31 36.99 -41.69 18.91
C TYR A 31 37.27 -41.64 17.41
N SER A 32 37.75 -42.71 16.80
CA SER A 32 37.99 -42.81 15.36
C SER A 32 37.73 -44.24 14.90
N GLU A 33 36.97 -44.40 13.83
CA GLU A 33 36.81 -45.68 13.12
C GLU A 33 37.76 -45.76 11.93
N ASP A 34 37.74 -44.71 11.12
CA ASP A 34 38.61 -44.51 9.97
C ASP A 34 39.01 -43.01 9.85
N PRO A 35 39.87 -42.62 8.89
CA PRO A 35 40.29 -41.22 8.73
C PRO A 35 39.15 -40.23 8.41
N ASP A 36 38.02 -40.72 7.92
CA ASP A 36 36.84 -39.95 7.53
C ASP A 36 35.72 -40.03 8.57
N HIS A 37 35.81 -40.91 9.57
CA HIS A 37 34.85 -41.01 10.68
C HIS A 37 35.54 -40.91 12.05
N PHE A 38 35.56 -39.71 12.63
CA PHE A 38 36.15 -39.48 13.96
C PHE A 38 35.52 -38.32 14.74
N ARG A 39 35.77 -38.31 16.05
CA ARG A 39 35.37 -37.28 16.99
C ARG A 39 36.50 -36.99 17.96
N LEU A 40 36.86 -35.72 18.09
CA LEU A 40 37.83 -35.21 19.06
C LEU A 40 37.18 -34.10 19.88
N THR A 41 37.37 -34.15 21.20
CA THR A 41 36.91 -33.12 22.12
C THR A 41 38.02 -32.80 23.12
N LEU A 42 38.26 -31.52 23.39
CA LEU A 42 39.27 -31.05 24.35
C LEU A 42 38.64 -30.13 25.38
N GLY A 43 38.47 -30.63 26.61
CA GLY A 43 38.12 -29.81 27.79
C GLY A 43 36.86 -28.95 27.67
N GLY A 44 35.96 -29.26 26.73
CA GLY A 44 34.80 -28.43 26.41
C GLY A 44 35.13 -27.09 25.74
N LEU A 45 36.33 -26.92 25.18
CA LEU A 45 36.76 -25.70 24.47
C LEU A 45 37.03 -25.96 22.98
N PHE A 46 37.04 -27.23 22.57
CA PHE A 46 37.26 -27.61 21.19
C PHE A 46 36.51 -28.91 20.94
N TRP A 47 35.69 -28.91 19.90
CA TRP A 47 35.05 -30.10 19.35
C TRP A 47 35.37 -30.16 17.86
N TRP A 48 35.84 -31.30 17.39
CA TRP A 48 36.08 -31.56 15.99
C TRP A 48 35.54 -32.93 15.63
N TRP A 49 34.49 -32.94 14.81
CA TRP A 49 33.81 -34.15 14.38
C TRP A 49 33.85 -34.21 12.86
N ARG A 50 34.16 -35.38 12.31
CA ARG A 50 34.11 -35.66 10.88
C ARG A 50 33.33 -36.94 10.66
N ASP A 51 32.43 -36.90 9.68
CA ASP A 51 31.64 -38.05 9.24
C ASP A 51 31.56 -38.01 7.71
N HIS A 52 32.46 -38.75 7.07
CA HIS A 52 32.67 -38.72 5.62
C HIS A 52 32.92 -37.31 5.08
N ALA A 53 31.97 -36.75 4.32
CA ALA A 53 32.06 -35.42 3.74
C ALA A 53 31.71 -34.31 4.75
N ASP A 54 31.05 -34.65 5.86
CA ASP A 54 30.60 -33.69 6.84
C ASP A 54 31.71 -33.41 7.86
N GLU A 55 31.92 -32.13 8.17
CA GLU A 55 32.95 -31.70 9.10
C GLU A 55 32.43 -30.57 9.99
N THR A 56 32.60 -30.72 11.29
CA THR A 56 32.20 -29.74 12.29
C THR A 56 33.38 -29.42 13.21
N ILE A 57 33.70 -28.14 13.34
CA ILE A 57 34.66 -27.61 14.31
C ILE A 57 33.93 -26.57 15.17
N VAL A 58 33.98 -26.73 16.48
CA VAL A 58 33.39 -25.78 17.43
C VAL A 58 34.45 -25.39 18.44
N THR A 59 34.66 -24.09 18.59
CA THR A 59 35.44 -23.47 19.66
C THR A 59 34.59 -22.35 20.27
N PRO A 60 34.97 -21.79 21.43
CA PRO A 60 34.27 -20.64 22.00
C PRO A 60 34.14 -19.45 21.06
N LEU A 61 35.15 -19.18 20.23
CA LEU A 61 35.19 -18.00 19.35
C LEU A 61 34.86 -18.28 17.90
N TYR A 62 35.11 -19.49 17.41
CA TYR A 62 34.94 -19.86 16.00
C TYR A 62 34.18 -21.17 15.88
N GLN A 63 33.17 -21.18 15.03
CA GLN A 63 32.39 -22.36 14.70
C GLN A 63 32.35 -22.54 13.19
N ARG A 64 32.62 -23.76 12.74
CA ARG A 64 32.63 -24.15 11.33
C ARG A 64 31.82 -25.42 11.16
N PHE A 65 30.87 -25.38 10.25
CA PHE A 65 30.08 -26.54 9.84
C PHE A 65 30.20 -26.71 8.33
N ARG A 66 30.39 -27.94 7.88
CA ARG A 66 30.44 -28.36 6.48
C ARG A 66 29.59 -29.62 6.36
N GLY A 67 28.74 -29.65 5.35
CA GLY A 67 27.80 -30.75 5.09
C GLY A 67 26.67 -30.24 4.21
N ALA A 68 25.44 -30.71 4.44
CA ALA A 68 24.26 -30.23 3.69
C ALA A 68 24.03 -28.72 3.80
N THR A 69 24.43 -28.11 4.91
CA THR A 69 24.47 -26.66 5.14
C THR A 69 25.84 -26.30 5.69
N GLU A 70 26.51 -25.35 5.06
CA GLU A 70 27.80 -24.84 5.50
C GLU A 70 27.62 -23.61 6.37
N MET A 71 28.46 -23.47 7.40
CA MET A 71 28.51 -22.26 8.22
C MET A 71 29.93 -21.94 8.64
N ASP A 72 30.27 -20.66 8.64
CA ASP A 72 31.41 -20.08 9.34
C ASP A 72 30.90 -18.98 10.28
N ALA A 73 31.21 -19.08 11.56
CA ALA A 73 30.77 -18.12 12.55
C ALA A 73 31.90 -17.72 13.49
N VAL A 74 31.93 -16.43 13.83
CA VAL A 74 32.70 -15.88 14.96
C VAL A 74 31.67 -15.32 15.94
N ALA A 75 31.05 -16.21 16.71
CA ALA A 75 29.91 -15.85 17.54
C ALA A 75 30.30 -14.87 18.68
N PRO A 76 29.44 -13.88 19.00
CA PRO A 76 28.13 -13.59 18.41
C PRO A 76 28.19 -12.55 17.26
N PHE A 77 29.36 -12.23 16.71
CA PHE A 77 29.57 -11.03 15.88
C PHE A 77 29.46 -11.28 14.37
N PHE A 78 29.71 -12.50 13.91
CA PHE A 78 29.75 -12.81 12.49
C PHE A 78 29.18 -14.20 12.25
N PHE A 79 28.31 -14.32 11.25
CA PHE A 79 27.77 -15.57 10.77
C PHE A 79 27.70 -15.53 9.25
N TRP A 80 28.23 -16.55 8.60
CA TRP A 80 28.10 -16.76 7.18
C TRP A 80 27.62 -18.19 6.95
N ILE A 81 26.37 -18.32 6.52
CA ILE A 81 25.66 -19.58 6.34
C ILE A 81 25.39 -19.74 4.85
N ARG A 82 25.62 -20.93 4.29
CA ARG A 82 25.41 -21.25 2.87
C ARG A 82 24.78 -22.62 2.73
N ASP A 83 23.83 -22.77 1.82
CA ASP A 83 23.30 -24.08 1.43
C ASP A 83 23.53 -24.28 -0.07
N PRO A 84 24.55 -25.07 -0.46
CA PRO A 84 24.87 -25.31 -1.87
C PRO A 84 23.76 -26.05 -2.64
N ARG A 85 22.82 -26.73 -1.97
CA ARG A 85 21.76 -27.52 -2.62
C ARG A 85 20.62 -26.63 -3.11
N THR A 86 20.41 -25.51 -2.42
CA THR A 86 19.36 -24.53 -2.74
C THR A 86 19.94 -23.23 -3.30
N ASP A 87 21.26 -23.14 -3.43
CA ASP A 87 21.99 -21.94 -3.86
C ASP A 87 21.63 -20.71 -3.01
N SER A 88 21.50 -20.92 -1.68
CA SER A 88 21.16 -19.86 -0.74
C SER A 88 22.33 -19.49 0.17
N SER A 89 22.39 -18.22 0.54
CA SER A 89 23.40 -17.71 1.46
C SER A 89 22.86 -16.64 2.39
N THR A 90 23.41 -16.58 3.60
CA THR A 90 23.09 -15.59 4.62
C THR A 90 24.39 -15.10 5.25
N LEU A 91 24.56 -13.79 5.29
CA LEU A 91 25.62 -13.09 6.00
C LEU A 91 25.00 -12.22 7.08
N ALA A 92 25.42 -12.38 8.33
CA ALA A 92 24.98 -11.57 9.45
C ALA A 92 26.17 -11.03 10.24
N VAL A 93 26.17 -9.72 10.49
CA VAL A 93 27.08 -9.00 11.38
C VAL A 93 26.21 -8.21 12.37
N PRO A 94 25.70 -8.84 13.44
CA PRO A 94 24.73 -8.21 14.32
C PRO A 94 25.31 -7.01 15.10
N PRO A 95 24.51 -5.97 15.38
CA PRO A 95 23.15 -5.72 14.88
C PRO A 95 23.12 -4.94 13.55
N LEU A 96 24.26 -4.80 12.87
CA LEU A 96 24.45 -3.78 11.83
C LEU A 96 24.09 -4.25 10.43
N VAL A 97 24.55 -5.44 10.02
CA VAL A 97 24.41 -5.90 8.64
C VAL A 97 23.75 -7.26 8.61
N PHE A 98 22.73 -7.40 7.78
CA PHE A 98 22.09 -8.67 7.47
C PHE A 98 21.88 -8.73 5.96
N HIS A 99 22.36 -9.78 5.34
CA HIS A 99 22.18 -10.02 3.91
C HIS A 99 21.80 -11.48 3.72
N TRP A 100 20.77 -11.72 2.93
CA TRP A 100 20.38 -13.08 2.56
C TRP A 100 19.90 -13.12 1.12
N GLU A 101 20.29 -14.17 0.44
CA GLU A 101 20.06 -14.35 -0.99
C GLU A 101 19.72 -15.82 -1.26
N ASP A 102 18.78 -16.04 -2.17
CA ASP A 102 18.48 -17.31 -2.81
C ASP A 102 18.12 -17.04 -4.28
N PRO A 103 17.89 -18.07 -5.12
CA PRO A 103 17.64 -17.86 -6.56
C PRO A 103 16.43 -16.98 -6.91
N THR A 104 15.56 -16.67 -5.93
CA THR A 104 14.32 -15.92 -6.14
C THR A 104 14.27 -14.58 -5.43
N GLN A 105 15.11 -14.36 -4.41
CA GLN A 105 15.12 -13.15 -3.61
C GLN A 105 16.55 -12.75 -3.18
N ALA A 106 16.78 -11.45 -3.03
CA ALA A 106 18.02 -10.89 -2.51
C ALA A 106 17.71 -9.70 -1.60
N ASN A 107 18.06 -9.83 -0.32
CA ASN A 107 17.67 -8.88 0.71
C ASN A 107 18.90 -8.42 1.49
N THR A 108 18.95 -7.12 1.79
CA THR A 108 20.07 -6.49 2.48
C THR A 108 19.56 -5.44 3.46
N ILE A 109 19.98 -5.53 4.71
CA ILE A 109 19.71 -4.55 5.76
C ILE A 109 21.04 -4.04 6.28
N VAL A 110 21.18 -2.72 6.32
CA VAL A 110 22.25 -2.01 7.01
C VAL A 110 21.59 -1.06 8.02
N PHE A 111 21.47 -1.55 9.25
CA PHE A 111 20.73 -0.88 10.31
C PHE A 111 21.40 0.44 10.74
N PRO A 112 20.62 1.47 11.10
CA PRO A 112 19.16 1.60 10.93
C PRO A 112 18.77 2.19 9.57
N PHE A 113 19.73 2.65 8.77
CA PHE A 113 19.50 3.64 7.72
C PHE A 113 19.14 3.05 6.36
N PHE A 114 19.37 1.77 6.13
CA PHE A 114 19.18 1.18 4.81
C PHE A 114 18.58 -0.21 4.87
N ALA A 115 17.59 -0.46 4.02
CA ALA A 115 17.12 -1.80 3.73
C ALA A 115 16.75 -1.88 2.25
N ARG A 116 17.10 -2.99 1.60
CA ARG A 116 16.72 -3.30 0.24
C ARG A 116 16.20 -4.72 0.20
N PHE A 117 15.01 -4.87 -0.36
CA PHE A 117 14.38 -6.17 -0.56
C PHE A 117 14.12 -6.34 -2.05
N GLU A 118 14.44 -7.50 -2.60
CA GLU A 118 14.25 -7.81 -4.01
C GLU A 118 13.69 -9.23 -4.11
N GLU A 119 12.52 -9.36 -4.73
CA GLU A 119 11.82 -10.64 -4.90
C GLU A 119 11.05 -10.61 -6.22
N ARG A 120 11.37 -11.52 -7.14
CA ARG A 120 10.59 -11.76 -8.39
C ARG A 120 10.02 -10.50 -9.06
N GLY A 121 10.88 -9.58 -9.48
CA GLY A 121 10.46 -8.36 -10.18
C GLY A 121 9.88 -7.25 -9.29
N ARG A 122 9.71 -7.51 -7.99
CA ARG A 122 9.40 -6.50 -6.97
C ARG A 122 10.69 -6.08 -6.26
N GLN A 123 10.82 -4.78 -6.03
CA GLN A 123 11.95 -4.21 -5.33
C GLN A 123 11.44 -3.16 -4.34
N GLU A 124 11.96 -3.22 -3.13
CA GLU A 124 11.68 -2.25 -2.08
C GLU A 124 13.01 -1.71 -1.56
N THR A 125 13.12 -0.40 -1.42
CA THR A 125 14.35 0.26 -0.96
C THR A 125 14.01 1.34 0.04
N TRP A 126 14.57 1.23 1.23
CA TRP A 126 14.42 2.14 2.34
C TRP A 126 15.76 2.83 2.59
N ILE A 127 15.74 4.15 2.62
CA ILE A 127 16.81 5.01 3.12
C ILE A 127 16.19 5.79 4.29
N THR A 128 16.12 5.16 5.45
CA THR A 128 15.30 5.66 6.57
C THR A 128 15.94 6.90 7.21
N PRO A 129 15.13 7.79 7.80
CA PRO A 129 13.65 7.89 7.70
C PRO A 129 13.19 8.70 6.48
N VAL A 130 14.07 8.91 5.49
CA VAL A 130 13.89 9.97 4.48
C VAL A 130 13.24 9.45 3.21
N VAL A 131 13.58 8.26 2.73
CA VAL A 131 13.08 7.76 1.45
C VAL A 131 12.64 6.31 1.58
N ALA A 132 11.51 6.00 0.98
CA ALA A 132 11.08 4.62 0.74
C ALA A 132 10.62 4.52 -0.71
N ARG A 133 11.14 3.55 -1.47
CA ARG A 133 10.82 3.33 -2.87
C ARG A 133 10.33 1.90 -3.05
N HIS A 134 9.15 1.76 -3.63
CA HIS A 134 8.55 0.50 -4.01
C HIS A 134 8.46 0.44 -5.53
N VAL A 135 8.90 -0.66 -6.13
CA VAL A 135 8.86 -0.89 -7.57
C VAL A 135 8.28 -2.28 -7.79
N ASN A 136 7.26 -2.37 -8.64
CA ASN A 136 6.71 -3.62 -9.12
C ASN A 136 6.82 -3.64 -10.65
N ARG A 137 7.81 -4.36 -11.16
CA ARG A 137 8.08 -4.45 -12.60
C ARG A 137 7.03 -5.24 -13.37
N GLU A 138 6.28 -6.13 -12.71
CA GLU A 138 5.24 -6.93 -13.36
C GLU A 138 4.03 -6.08 -13.74
N LEU A 139 3.67 -5.12 -12.87
CA LEU A 139 2.57 -4.18 -13.10
C LEU A 139 3.02 -2.89 -13.79
N GLY A 140 4.32 -2.59 -13.78
CA GLY A 140 4.85 -1.30 -14.23
C GLY A 140 4.62 -0.18 -13.21
N ASP A 141 4.52 -0.55 -11.94
CA ASP A 141 4.19 0.38 -10.85
C ASP A 141 5.44 0.80 -10.09
N GLU A 142 5.52 2.08 -9.76
CA GLU A 142 6.57 2.65 -8.94
C GLU A 142 5.95 3.64 -7.95
N THR A 143 6.38 3.60 -6.70
CA THR A 143 5.97 4.57 -5.68
C THR A 143 7.18 4.98 -4.87
N THR A 144 7.44 6.27 -4.81
CA THR A 144 8.51 6.87 -4.01
C THR A 144 7.92 7.79 -2.95
N TRP A 145 8.25 7.52 -1.70
CA TRP A 145 8.01 8.38 -0.55
C TRP A 145 9.27 9.17 -0.23
N VAL A 146 9.14 10.47 -0.03
CA VAL A 146 10.21 11.37 0.44
C VAL A 146 9.70 12.11 1.66
N LEU A 147 10.26 11.77 2.83
CA LEU A 147 9.72 12.11 4.15
C LEU A 147 8.27 11.56 4.27
N PRO A 148 7.60 11.57 5.44
CA PRO A 148 6.24 11.05 5.52
C PRO A 148 5.19 11.92 4.78
N THR A 149 5.62 12.93 4.00
CA THR A 149 4.76 13.95 3.42
C THR A 149 4.61 13.84 1.91
N ILE A 150 5.69 13.56 1.17
CA ILE A 150 5.69 13.54 -0.29
C ILE A 150 5.59 12.10 -0.78
N GLN A 151 4.61 11.83 -1.61
CA GLN A 151 4.42 10.55 -2.29
C GLN A 151 4.32 10.81 -3.79
N ILE A 152 5.12 10.11 -4.58
CA ILE A 152 5.10 10.15 -6.04
C ILE A 152 4.83 8.73 -6.49
N SER A 153 3.73 8.51 -7.19
CA SER A 153 3.33 7.21 -7.73
C SER A 153 3.23 7.29 -9.25
N GLN A 154 3.72 6.26 -9.91
CA GLN A 154 3.59 6.06 -11.35
C GLN A 154 3.08 4.64 -11.56
N TRP A 155 2.01 4.50 -12.31
CA TRP A 155 1.42 3.23 -12.70
C TRP A 155 1.49 3.10 -14.22
N HIS A 156 1.12 1.93 -14.74
CA HIS A 156 1.13 1.68 -16.20
C HIS A 156 0.32 2.71 -17.01
N ASP A 157 -0.82 3.17 -16.47
CA ASP A 157 -1.81 3.98 -17.15
C ASP A 157 -2.12 5.30 -16.44
N GLY A 158 -1.36 5.66 -15.41
CA GLY A 158 -1.58 6.88 -14.66
C GLY A 158 -0.46 7.25 -13.70
N ASP A 159 -0.65 8.38 -13.03
CA ASP A 159 0.29 8.91 -12.05
C ASP A 159 -0.42 9.63 -10.90
N ALA A 160 0.27 9.74 -9.77
CA ALA A 160 -0.18 10.53 -8.66
C ALA A 160 0.99 11.23 -7.97
N VAL A 161 0.72 12.42 -7.45
CA VAL A 161 1.66 13.13 -6.59
C VAL A 161 0.89 13.75 -5.43
N ASN A 162 1.30 13.39 -4.22
CA ASN A 162 0.68 13.85 -3.00
C ASN A 162 1.72 14.55 -2.11
N ILE A 163 1.36 15.71 -1.58
CA ILE A 163 2.11 16.44 -0.54
C ILE A 163 1.15 16.66 0.62
N HIS A 164 1.24 15.78 1.62
CA HIS A 164 0.30 15.76 2.74
C HIS A 164 0.49 16.98 3.67
N PRO A 165 -0.59 17.58 4.19
CA PRO A 165 -2.01 17.37 3.87
C PRO A 165 -2.55 18.36 2.83
N ILE A 166 -1.68 19.05 2.08
CA ILE A 166 -2.02 20.27 1.35
C ILE A 166 -2.37 20.04 -0.12
N TRP A 167 -1.73 19.08 -0.78
CA TRP A 167 -1.86 18.91 -2.22
C TRP A 167 -1.96 17.44 -2.59
N TYR A 168 -2.92 17.13 -3.45
CA TYR A 168 -3.16 15.78 -3.97
C TYR A 168 -3.47 15.89 -5.45
N TYR A 169 -2.83 15.05 -6.23
CA TYR A 169 -3.02 14.96 -7.67
C TYR A 169 -3.01 13.49 -8.04
N GLU A 170 -3.98 13.09 -8.85
CA GLU A 170 -4.02 11.76 -9.47
C GLU A 170 -4.66 11.87 -10.84
N SER A 171 -4.11 11.15 -11.81
CA SER A 171 -4.63 11.06 -13.16
C SER A 171 -4.51 9.63 -13.64
N VAL A 172 -5.65 8.97 -13.82
CA VAL A 172 -5.78 7.61 -14.35
C VAL A 172 -6.86 7.59 -15.45
N PRO A 173 -7.02 6.51 -16.23
CA PRO A 173 -7.96 6.52 -17.35
C PRO A 173 -9.42 6.66 -16.93
N SER A 174 -9.77 6.21 -15.72
CA SER A 174 -11.14 6.29 -15.19
C SER A 174 -11.48 7.67 -14.62
N HIS A 175 -10.50 8.38 -14.07
CA HIS A 175 -10.74 9.66 -13.40
C HIS A 175 -9.46 10.48 -13.22
N GLN A 176 -9.64 11.76 -12.97
CA GLN A 176 -8.59 12.68 -12.61
C GLN A 176 -9.06 13.50 -11.40
N HIS A 177 -8.19 13.74 -10.43
CA HIS A 177 -8.49 14.67 -9.36
C HIS A 177 -7.30 15.53 -8.98
N SER A 178 -7.60 16.71 -8.47
CA SER A 178 -6.62 17.69 -8.03
C SER A 178 -7.18 18.47 -6.86
N VAL A 179 -6.42 18.53 -5.78
CA VAL A 179 -6.82 19.14 -4.52
C VAL A 179 -5.71 20.04 -4.02
N LEU A 180 -6.09 21.25 -3.63
CA LEU A 180 -5.26 22.19 -2.88
C LEU A 180 -6.04 22.61 -1.64
N ALA A 181 -5.86 21.87 -0.56
CA ALA A 181 -6.64 22.03 0.65
C ALA A 181 -6.26 23.31 1.42
N PRO A 182 -7.22 23.98 2.10
CA PRO A 182 -8.67 23.75 2.08
C PRO A 182 -9.39 24.64 1.05
N PHE A 183 -8.74 25.05 -0.03
CA PHE A 183 -9.26 26.10 -0.90
C PHE A 183 -9.86 25.58 -2.19
N TRP A 184 -9.30 24.51 -2.77
CA TRP A 184 -9.68 24.06 -4.10
C TRP A 184 -9.72 22.54 -4.20
N TRP A 185 -10.78 22.04 -4.85
CA TRP A 185 -10.93 20.64 -5.22
C TRP A 185 -11.52 20.57 -6.62
N ASP A 186 -10.95 19.72 -7.45
CA ASP A 186 -11.47 19.43 -8.79
C ASP A 186 -11.39 17.92 -8.99
N PHE A 187 -12.55 17.30 -9.15
CA PHE A 187 -12.69 15.87 -9.40
C PHE A 187 -13.39 15.68 -10.73
N GLU A 188 -12.81 14.89 -11.62
CA GLU A 188 -13.35 14.60 -12.94
C GLU A 188 -13.38 13.09 -13.16
N SER A 189 -14.55 12.53 -13.44
CA SER A 189 -14.72 11.11 -13.75
C SER A 189 -15.04 10.95 -15.23
N PHE A 190 -14.37 9.99 -15.85
CA PHE A 190 -14.56 9.59 -17.24
C PHE A 190 -15.32 8.26 -17.38
N GLU A 191 -15.61 7.60 -16.26
CA GLU A 191 -16.33 6.33 -16.25
C GLU A 191 -17.85 6.57 -16.37
N GLY A 192 -18.45 6.03 -17.43
CA GLY A 192 -19.87 6.23 -17.75
C GLY A 192 -20.13 7.64 -18.31
N ASP A 193 -21.02 8.39 -17.65
CA ASP A 193 -21.26 9.79 -17.99
C ASP A 193 -20.16 10.68 -17.40
N ARG A 194 -19.60 11.58 -18.22
CA ARG A 194 -18.54 12.49 -17.78
C ARG A 194 -19.06 13.43 -16.68
N ASN A 195 -18.57 13.21 -15.46
CA ASN A 195 -18.95 13.98 -14.29
C ASN A 195 -17.78 14.84 -13.83
N ARG A 196 -18.07 16.04 -13.33
CA ARG A 196 -17.05 16.94 -12.79
C ARG A 196 -17.55 17.75 -11.61
N TYR A 197 -16.73 17.81 -10.56
CA TYR A 197 -17.00 18.50 -9.32
C TYR A 197 -15.87 19.48 -9.04
N THR A 198 -16.16 20.77 -9.08
CA THR A 198 -15.20 21.83 -8.82
C THR A 198 -15.65 22.65 -7.62
N VAL A 199 -14.79 22.79 -6.62
CA VAL A 199 -15.03 23.55 -5.40
C VAL A 199 -13.91 24.57 -5.24
N LEU A 200 -14.30 25.83 -5.03
CA LEU A 200 -13.41 26.89 -4.58
C LEU A 200 -14.02 27.46 -3.29
N PHE A 201 -13.59 26.87 -2.17
CA PHE A 201 -14.17 27.13 -0.86
C PHE A 201 -13.77 28.51 -0.32
N PRO A 202 -14.66 29.24 0.39
CA PRO A 202 -16.07 28.94 0.67
C PRO A 202 -17.04 29.64 -0.30
N PHE A 203 -16.62 29.95 -1.53
CA PHE A 203 -17.36 30.89 -2.38
C PHE A 203 -18.06 30.26 -3.57
N PHE A 204 -17.56 29.12 -4.06
CA PHE A 204 -18.00 28.56 -5.33
C PHE A 204 -18.00 27.04 -5.29
N TRP A 205 -19.08 26.46 -5.79
CA TRP A 205 -19.22 25.04 -6.04
C TRP A 205 -19.88 24.83 -7.38
N ARG A 206 -19.38 23.87 -8.16
CA ARG A 206 -19.96 23.47 -9.44
C ARG A 206 -19.97 21.97 -9.55
N PHE A 207 -21.15 21.42 -9.81
CA PHE A 207 -21.39 19.99 -9.98
C PHE A 207 -21.94 19.78 -11.38
N ARG A 208 -21.25 19.00 -12.20
CA ARG A 208 -21.68 18.57 -13.52
C ARG A 208 -21.90 17.08 -13.48
N GLU A 209 -23.13 16.65 -13.68
CA GLU A 209 -23.57 15.26 -13.59
C GLU A 209 -24.34 14.92 -14.87
N GLY A 210 -23.69 14.22 -15.79
CA GLY A 210 -24.21 13.93 -17.13
C GLY A 210 -24.70 15.19 -17.85
N ASN A 211 -26.01 15.33 -17.97
CA ASN A 211 -26.68 16.44 -18.65
C ASN A 211 -27.14 17.58 -17.73
N THR A 212 -26.83 17.51 -16.43
CA THR A 212 -27.22 18.51 -15.44
C THR A 212 -25.98 19.24 -14.92
N THR A 213 -26.05 20.56 -14.82
CA THR A 213 -25.03 21.40 -14.20
C THR A 213 -25.65 22.24 -13.09
N SER A 214 -25.16 22.08 -11.88
CA SER A 214 -25.52 22.89 -10.71
C SER A 214 -24.32 23.74 -10.30
N THR A 215 -24.54 25.03 -10.04
CA THR A 215 -23.52 25.99 -9.61
C THR A 215 -24.04 26.78 -8.43
N LEU A 216 -23.25 26.87 -7.37
CA LEU A 216 -23.50 27.70 -6.20
C LEU A 216 -22.39 28.74 -6.11
N VAL A 217 -22.75 30.02 -6.16
CA VAL A 217 -21.84 31.14 -5.93
C VAL A 217 -22.40 31.94 -4.76
N LEU A 218 -21.74 31.88 -3.61
CA LEU A 218 -22.24 32.47 -2.37
C LEU A 218 -23.68 32.01 -2.07
N ASN A 219 -24.65 32.94 -2.14
CA ASN A 219 -26.07 32.72 -1.88
C ASN A 219 -26.89 32.49 -3.15
N VAL A 220 -26.23 32.38 -4.31
CA VAL A 220 -26.86 32.24 -5.62
C VAL A 220 -26.63 30.83 -6.13
N TYR A 221 -27.69 30.06 -6.23
CA TYR A 221 -27.69 28.75 -6.85
C TYR A 221 -28.30 28.83 -8.24
N HIS A 222 -27.67 28.15 -9.20
CA HIS A 222 -28.13 28.02 -10.57
C HIS A 222 -28.06 26.56 -10.95
N ARG A 223 -29.11 26.03 -11.57
CA ARG A 223 -29.16 24.67 -12.09
C ARG A 223 -29.67 24.70 -13.52
N GLU A 224 -29.00 23.99 -14.39
CA GLU A 224 -29.37 23.83 -15.78
C GLU A 224 -29.36 22.34 -16.13
N ARG A 225 -30.35 21.89 -16.89
CA ARG A 225 -30.42 20.53 -17.40
C ARG A 225 -30.77 20.54 -18.88
N THR A 226 -29.89 19.97 -19.69
CA THR A 226 -30.08 19.84 -21.14
C THR A 226 -30.71 18.49 -21.46
N ARG A 227 -31.80 18.47 -22.24
CA ARG A 227 -32.44 17.25 -22.72
C ARG A 227 -31.79 16.74 -24.01
N THR A 228 -32.11 15.51 -24.37
CA THR A 228 -31.62 14.85 -25.59
C THR A 228 -32.10 15.51 -26.87
N ASP A 229 -33.21 16.23 -26.83
CA ASP A 229 -33.77 17.00 -27.95
C ASP A 229 -33.14 18.40 -28.12
N GLY A 230 -32.15 18.75 -27.28
CA GLY A 230 -31.48 20.05 -27.27
C GLY A 230 -32.24 21.13 -26.50
N SER A 231 -33.44 20.86 -25.99
CA SER A 231 -34.13 21.79 -25.08
C SER A 231 -33.45 21.81 -23.72
N SER A 232 -33.46 22.96 -23.05
CA SER A 232 -32.89 23.13 -21.71
C SER A 232 -33.94 23.61 -20.73
N GLU A 233 -33.92 23.06 -19.53
CA GLU A 233 -34.61 23.65 -18.37
C GLU A 233 -33.57 24.23 -17.44
N TRP A 234 -33.85 25.41 -16.87
CA TRP A 234 -32.92 26.08 -15.98
C TRP A 234 -33.65 26.80 -14.86
N GLU A 235 -33.00 26.91 -13.71
CA GLU A 235 -33.52 27.60 -12.54
C GLU A 235 -32.38 28.31 -11.81
N PHE A 236 -32.70 29.44 -11.17
CA PHE A 236 -31.80 30.09 -10.24
C PHE A 236 -32.53 30.55 -8.98
N HIS A 237 -31.79 30.58 -7.88
CA HIS A 237 -32.27 30.90 -6.56
C HIS A 237 -31.28 31.86 -5.90
N VAL A 238 -31.78 32.99 -5.43
CA VAL A 238 -31.04 33.92 -4.57
C VAL A 238 -31.58 33.72 -3.16
N PHE A 239 -30.92 32.87 -2.38
CA PHE A 239 -31.43 32.43 -1.08
C PHE A 239 -31.47 33.58 -0.05
N PRO A 240 -32.54 33.69 0.77
CA PRO A 240 -33.85 33.01 0.68
C PRO A 240 -34.91 33.82 -0.09
N PHE A 241 -34.51 34.86 -0.82
CA PHE A 241 -35.38 35.94 -1.28
C PHE A 241 -36.16 35.61 -2.55
N PHE A 242 -35.49 35.06 -3.56
CA PHE A 242 -36.03 34.99 -4.92
C PHE A 242 -35.66 33.66 -5.58
N SER A 243 -36.55 33.16 -6.42
CA SER A 243 -36.31 31.99 -7.25
C SER A 243 -37.04 32.17 -8.58
N TYR A 244 -36.41 31.77 -9.67
CA TYR A 244 -36.99 31.78 -11.01
C TYR A 244 -36.52 30.54 -11.77
N GLY A 245 -37.37 30.01 -12.65
CA GLY A 245 -36.96 28.96 -13.56
C GLY A 245 -37.80 28.90 -14.82
N GLU A 246 -37.26 28.22 -15.82
CA GLU A 246 -37.86 28.01 -17.13
C GLU A 246 -37.91 26.51 -17.43
N TYR A 247 -39.07 26.05 -17.90
CA TYR A 247 -39.27 24.69 -18.33
C TYR A 247 -38.79 24.50 -19.77
N SER A 248 -38.29 23.31 -20.06
CA SER A 248 -37.92 22.88 -21.43
C SER A 248 -39.06 23.03 -22.46
N THR A 249 -40.32 23.09 -22.01
CA THR A 249 -41.51 23.27 -22.86
C THR A 249 -41.91 24.73 -23.10
N GLY A 250 -41.13 25.73 -22.63
CA GLY A 250 -41.37 27.16 -22.85
C GLY A 250 -42.25 27.86 -21.80
N GLY A 251 -42.54 27.20 -20.67
CA GLY A 251 -43.17 27.82 -19.49
C GLY A 251 -42.12 28.38 -18.51
N HIS A 252 -42.53 29.23 -17.58
CA HIS A 252 -41.63 29.79 -16.56
C HIS A 252 -42.33 29.93 -15.21
N TRP A 253 -41.56 30.10 -14.16
CA TRP A 253 -42.07 30.37 -12.82
C TRP A 253 -41.15 31.31 -12.06
N TRP A 254 -41.73 32.06 -11.12
CA TRP A 254 -40.97 32.84 -10.15
C TRP A 254 -41.64 32.80 -8.78
N LYS A 255 -40.83 32.87 -7.73
CA LYS A 255 -41.26 32.87 -6.32
C LYS A 255 -40.43 33.87 -5.52
N ILE A 256 -41.12 34.62 -4.67
CA ILE A 256 -40.55 35.48 -3.64
C ILE A 256 -40.78 34.80 -2.28
N PHE A 257 -39.72 34.70 -1.47
CA PHE A 257 -39.74 34.01 -0.17
C PHE A 257 -40.42 32.63 -0.21
N TYR A 258 -40.13 31.85 -1.26
CA TYR A 258 -40.66 30.50 -1.50
C TYR A 258 -42.19 30.36 -1.52
N GLY A 259 -42.94 31.44 -1.76
CA GLY A 259 -44.40 31.36 -1.89
C GLY A 259 -45.16 32.53 -1.28
N LEU A 260 -44.48 33.52 -0.68
CA LEU A 260 -45.15 34.76 -0.26
C LEU A 260 -45.84 35.45 -1.44
N ALA A 261 -45.14 35.48 -2.58
CA ALA A 261 -45.70 35.84 -3.87
C ALA A 261 -45.05 34.97 -4.95
N GLY A 262 -45.80 34.57 -5.97
CA GLY A 262 -45.24 33.78 -7.06
C GLY A 262 -46.20 33.65 -8.24
N TYR A 263 -45.65 33.26 -9.38
CA TYR A 263 -46.41 32.93 -10.58
C TYR A 263 -45.74 31.75 -11.27
N GLU A 264 -46.53 30.85 -11.83
CA GLU A 264 -46.08 29.70 -12.58
C GLU A 264 -46.95 29.53 -13.83
N ARG A 265 -46.30 29.51 -15.00
CA ARG A 265 -46.93 29.28 -16.29
C ARG A 265 -46.45 27.95 -16.86
N ARG A 266 -47.40 27.03 -17.12
CA ARG A 266 -47.15 25.76 -17.82
C ARG A 266 -48.10 25.63 -19.00
N GLY A 267 -47.60 25.90 -20.21
CA GLY A 267 -48.42 25.90 -21.42
C GLY A 267 -49.57 26.92 -21.33
N PRO A 268 -50.85 26.50 -21.44
CA PRO A 268 -52.00 27.41 -21.34
C PRO A 268 -52.43 27.71 -19.89
N TYR A 269 -51.85 27.05 -18.88
CA TYR A 269 -52.23 27.22 -17.49
C TYR A 269 -51.31 28.21 -16.77
N GLY A 270 -51.90 29.10 -15.99
CA GLY A 270 -51.22 30.04 -15.10
C GLY A 270 -51.70 29.87 -13.65
N ILE A 271 -50.77 29.80 -12.70
CA ILE A 271 -51.04 29.72 -11.27
C ILE A 271 -50.35 30.88 -10.58
N THR A 272 -51.09 31.67 -9.81
CA THR A 272 -50.54 32.71 -8.94
C THR A 272 -50.54 32.21 -7.51
N THR A 273 -49.44 32.43 -6.78
CA THR A 273 -49.33 32.14 -5.35
C THR A 273 -49.26 33.45 -4.58
N LEU A 274 -50.11 33.61 -3.56
CA LEU A 274 -50.06 34.73 -2.63
C LEU A 274 -50.19 34.21 -1.20
N ALA A 275 -49.31 34.67 -0.31
CA ALA A 275 -49.28 34.22 1.09
C ALA A 275 -49.29 32.68 1.22
N TYR A 276 -48.51 32.00 0.37
CA TYR A 276 -48.39 30.54 0.28
C TYR A 276 -49.64 29.80 -0.22
N ILE A 277 -50.65 30.53 -0.70
CA ILE A 277 -51.89 29.96 -1.24
C ILE A 277 -51.86 30.06 -2.77
N PRO A 278 -51.85 28.93 -3.51
CA PRO A 278 -51.91 28.93 -4.97
C PRO A 278 -53.36 29.02 -5.46
N PHE A 279 -53.59 29.77 -6.54
CA PHE A 279 -54.87 29.81 -7.24
C PHE A 279 -54.62 29.96 -8.74
N GLN A 280 -55.47 29.32 -9.55
CA GLN A 280 -55.38 29.39 -11.01
C GLN A 280 -55.79 30.78 -11.49
N THR A 281 -54.97 31.37 -12.36
CA THR A 281 -55.18 32.70 -12.93
C THR A 281 -55.40 32.68 -14.44
N ASP A 282 -54.82 31.71 -15.16
CA ASP A 282 -54.97 31.56 -16.61
C ASP A 282 -55.33 30.12 -17.01
N GLY A 283 -55.98 29.97 -18.16
CA GLY A 283 -56.32 28.66 -18.76
C GLY A 283 -57.68 28.09 -18.34
N PRO A 284 -58.11 26.96 -18.92
CA PRO A 284 -59.37 26.30 -18.54
C PRO A 284 -59.27 25.85 -17.08
N THR A 285 -60.31 26.09 -16.29
CA THR A 285 -60.40 25.62 -14.89
C THR A 285 -60.00 24.16 -14.80
N LEU A 286 -59.02 23.84 -13.95
CA LEU A 286 -58.77 22.46 -13.54
C LEU A 286 -60.09 21.91 -13.00
N GLN A 287 -60.74 21.06 -13.79
CA GLN A 287 -61.90 20.33 -13.31
C GLN A 287 -61.40 19.49 -12.13
N PRO A 288 -62.04 19.55 -10.96
CA PRO A 288 -61.68 18.66 -9.87
C PRO A 288 -61.73 17.24 -10.44
N ASP A 289 -60.61 16.52 -10.38
CA ASP A 289 -60.61 15.09 -10.62
C ASP A 289 -61.57 14.51 -9.57
N ASN A 290 -62.75 14.07 -10.00
CA ASN A 290 -63.68 13.32 -9.16
C ASN A 290 -63.00 11.97 -8.85
N ARG A 291 -62.08 11.98 -7.89
CA ARG A 291 -61.64 10.80 -7.18
C ARG A 291 -62.30 10.79 -5.82
N ASP A 292 -63.52 10.26 -5.84
CA ASP A 292 -63.96 9.32 -4.80
C ASP A 292 -63.13 8.02 -4.90
#